data_AF-A0A536TV54-F1
#
_entry.id   AF-A0A536TV54-F1
#
_cell.length_a   1.000
_cell.length_b   1.000
_cell.length_c   1.000
_cell.angle_alpha   90.00
_cell.angle_beta   90.00
_cell.angle_gamma   90.00
#
_symmetry.space_group_name_H-M   'P 1'
#
loop_
_entity.id
_entity.type
_entity.pdbx_description
1 polymer ?
#
loop_
_entity_poly.entity_id
_entity_poly.type
_entity_poly.pdbx_seq_one_letter_code
_entity_poly.pdbx_strand_id
1 'polypeptide(L)' 'MDIPKSVFSFRSARVLSVLRIVVAGLFMEHGMAKLLHVPHVASFDNLHLMSLAGMAGMLELVGGLLLLIGLFTR' A
#
# COMPACT_ATOMS: atom_id res chain seq x y z
N MET A 1 30.81 -5.05 -17.60
CA MET A 1 29.72 -4.09 -17.91
C MET A 1 29.39 -3.38 -16.62
N ASP A 2 30.07 -2.29 -16.35
CA ASP A 2 29.96 -1.55 -15.08
C ASP A 2 28.76 -0.62 -15.14
N ILE A 3 27.70 -0.97 -14.43
CA ILE A 3 26.48 -0.16 -14.38
C ILE A 3 26.81 1.12 -13.59
N PRO A 4 26.59 2.32 -14.17
CA PRO A 4 26.94 3.57 -13.50
C PRO A 4 26.14 3.74 -12.20
N LYS A 5 26.83 4.03 -11.10
CA LYS A 5 26.26 4.20 -9.74
C LYS A 5 25.17 5.29 -9.66
N SER A 6 25.15 6.22 -10.62
CA SER A 6 24.12 7.26 -10.74
C SER A 6 22.73 6.70 -11.07
N VAL A 7 22.66 5.51 -11.68
CA VAL A 7 21.40 4.81 -11.98
C VAL A 7 20.72 4.31 -10.70
N PHE A 8 21.49 4.00 -9.65
CA PHE A 8 21.00 3.50 -8.36
C PHE A 8 20.89 4.59 -7.28
N SER A 9 20.70 5.85 -7.66
CA SER A 9 20.46 6.94 -6.71
C SER A 9 19.00 6.91 -6.19
N PHE A 10 18.69 5.94 -5.33
CA PHE A 10 17.35 5.74 -4.75
C PHE A 10 16.89 6.90 -3.85
N ARG A 11 17.81 7.74 -3.41
CA ARG A 11 17.54 8.87 -2.51
C ARG A 11 17.07 10.13 -3.25
N SER A 12 16.76 10.03 -4.55
CA SER A 12 16.13 11.12 -5.29
C SER A 12 14.70 11.36 -4.81
N ALA A 13 14.33 12.62 -4.55
CA ALA A 13 12.99 12.99 -4.12
C ALA A 13 11.88 12.48 -5.07
N ARG A 14 12.18 12.37 -6.37
CA ARG A 14 11.25 11.83 -7.38
C ARG A 14 10.97 10.34 -7.17
N VAL A 15 12.02 9.54 -6.95
CA VAL A 15 11.91 8.09 -6.74
C VAL A 15 11.11 7.79 -5.47
N LEU A 16 11.39 8.51 -4.38
CA LEU A 16 10.66 8.36 -3.12
C LEU A 16 9.18 8.75 -3.25
N SER A 17 8.87 9.80 -4.02
CA SER A 17 7.48 10.21 -4.28
C SER A 17 6.69 9.16 -5.05
N VAL A 18 7.30 8.58 -6.11
CA VAL A 18 6.68 7.50 -6.89
C VAL A 18 6.49 6.26 -6.03
N LEU A 19 7.53 5.85 -5.30
CA LEU A 19 7.46 4.69 -4.41
C LEU A 19 6.32 4.86 -3.38
N ARG A 20 6.16 6.04 -2.81
CA ARG A 20 5.07 6.32 -1.86
C ARG A 20 3.70 6.10 -2.48
N ILE A 21 3.47 6.64 -3.68
CA ILE A 21 2.18 6.49 -4.39
C ILE A 21 1.91 5.01 -4.71
N VAL A 22 2.93 4.29 -5.20
CA VAL A 22 2.82 2.87 -5.54
C VAL A 22 2.50 2.04 -4.30
N VAL A 23 3.26 2.20 -3.21
CA VAL A 23 3.03 1.47 -1.95
C VAL A 23 1.65 1.82 -1.39
N ALA A 24 1.26 3.09 -1.39
CA ALA A 24 -0.06 3.50 -0.92
C ALA A 24 -1.19 2.85 -1.73
N GLY A 25 -1.07 2.84 -3.06
CA GLY A 25 -2.02 2.19 -3.95
C GLY A 25 -2.13 0.68 -3.69
N LEU A 26 -1.00 -0.02 -3.54
CA LEU A 26 -1.00 -1.46 -3.25
C LEU A 26 -1.67 -1.78 -1.91
N PHE A 27 -1.40 -1.00 -0.86
CA PHE A 27 -2.05 -1.17 0.45
C PHE A 27 -3.56 -0.92 0.37
N MET A 28 -3.98 0.14 -0.33
CA MET A 28 -5.40 0.41 -0.53
C MET A 28 -6.09 -0.71 -1.31
N GLU A 29 -5.50 -1.23 -2.38
CA GLU A 29 -6.06 -2.35 -3.15
C GLU A 29 -6.26 -3.61 -2.29
N HIS A 30 -5.29 -3.95 -1.44
CA HIS A 30 -5.41 -5.10 -0.53
C HIS A 30 -6.47 -4.88 0.55
N GLY A 31 -6.54 -3.67 1.13
CA GLY A 31 -7.58 -3.33 2.10
C GLY A 31 -8.97 -3.34 1.48
N MET A 32 -9.12 -2.84 0.25
CA MET A 32 -10.38 -2.87 -0.50
C MET A 32 -10.81 -4.30 -0.84
N ALA A 33 -9.90 -5.18 -1.21
CA ALA A 33 -10.22 -6.59 -1.44
C ALA A 33 -10.77 -7.27 -0.18
N LYS A 34 -10.22 -6.94 1.00
CA LYS A 34 -10.64 -7.53 2.29
C LYS A 34 -11.93 -6.95 2.85
N LEU A 35 -12.12 -5.64 2.78
CA LEU A 35 -13.23 -4.94 3.45
C LEU A 35 -14.37 -4.55 2.52
N LEU A 36 -14.06 -4.24 1.26
CA LEU A 36 -15.04 -3.77 0.27
C LEU A 36 -15.33 -4.82 -0.81
N HIS A 37 -14.62 -5.96 -0.79
CA HIS A 37 -14.72 -7.04 -1.78
C HIS A 37 -14.47 -6.56 -3.22
N VAL A 38 -13.59 -5.55 -3.37
CA VAL A 38 -13.20 -4.98 -4.66
C VAL A 38 -11.67 -4.91 -4.74
N PRO A 39 -11.01 -5.73 -5.58
CA PRO A 39 -11.56 -6.84 -6.38
C PRO A 39 -12.07 -7.99 -5.50
N HIS A 40 -13.03 -8.75 -6.02
CA HIS A 40 -13.61 -9.88 -5.28
C HIS A 40 -12.61 -11.03 -5.18
N VAL A 41 -12.41 -11.51 -3.95
CA VAL A 41 -11.56 -12.65 -3.63
C VAL A 41 -12.36 -13.59 -2.74
N ALA A 42 -12.64 -14.81 -3.22
CA ALA A 42 -13.49 -15.78 -2.51
C ALA A 42 -13.02 -16.11 -1.07
N SER A 43 -11.71 -15.98 -0.80
CA SER A 43 -11.13 -16.16 0.54
C SER A 43 -11.65 -15.14 1.57
N PHE A 44 -12.21 -14.01 1.12
CA PHE A 44 -12.67 -12.90 1.94
C PHE A 44 -14.20 -12.83 2.08
N ASP A 45 -14.97 -13.76 1.52
CA ASP A 45 -16.44 -13.70 1.53
C ASP A 45 -17.07 -13.82 2.92
N ASN A 46 -16.37 -14.48 3.86
CA ASN A 46 -16.83 -14.64 5.24
C ASN A 46 -15.86 -13.99 6.24
N LEU A 47 -15.24 -12.87 5.85
CA LEU A 47 -14.28 -12.16 6.69
C LEU A 47 -14.99 -11.52 7.89
N HIS A 48 -14.67 -11.96 9.10
CA HIS A 48 -15.06 -11.23 10.30
C HIS A 48 -14.22 -9.96 10.47
N LEU A 49 -14.86 -8.83 10.72
CA LEU A 49 -14.17 -7.55 10.94
C LEU A 49 -13.22 -7.61 12.15
N MET A 50 -13.60 -8.32 13.21
CA MET A 50 -12.77 -8.54 14.42
C MET A 50 -11.78 -9.70 14.27
N SER A 51 -11.62 -10.26 13.07
CA SER A 51 -10.52 -11.20 12.80
C SER A 51 -9.22 -10.45 12.52
N LEU A 52 -8.10 -11.17 12.60
CA LEU A 52 -6.79 -10.62 12.23
C LEU A 52 -6.78 -10.03 10.82
N ALA A 53 -7.44 -10.71 9.87
CA ALA A 53 -7.51 -10.27 8.48
C ALA A 53 -8.45 -9.06 8.29
N GLY A 54 -9.53 -8.94 9.08
CA GLY A 54 -10.39 -7.75 9.10
C GLY A 54 -9.66 -6.52 9.64
N MET A 55 -8.95 -6.67 10.76
CA MET A 55 -8.10 -5.59 11.30
C MET A 55 -6.97 -5.22 10.35
N ALA A 56 -6.34 -6.22 9.70
CA ALA A 56 -5.32 -5.97 8.68
C ALA A 56 -5.90 -5.15 7.51
N GLY A 57 -7.07 -5.51 7.00
CA GLY A 57 -7.74 -4.75 5.94
C GLY A 57 -8.01 -3.29 6.34
N MET A 58 -8.38 -3.04 7.60
CA MET A 58 -8.61 -1.67 8.10
C MET A 58 -7.31 -0.87 8.16
N LEU A 59 -6.24 -1.46 8.70
CA LEU A 59 -4.92 -0.82 8.75
C LEU A 59 -4.36 -0.59 7.34
N GLU A 60 -4.61 -1.50 6.40
CA GLU A 60 -4.16 -1.37 5.02
C GLU A 60 -4.87 -0.24 4.28
N LEU A 61 -6.19 -0.14 4.42
CA LEU A 61 -6.98 0.93 3.80
C LEU A 61 -6.65 2.30 4.40
N VAL A 62 -6.71 2.41 5.74
CA VAL A 62 -6.46 3.68 6.43
C VAL A 62 -5.00 4.07 6.31
N GLY A 63 -4.07 3.14 6.54
CA GLY A 63 -2.64 3.36 6.42
C GLY A 63 -2.22 3.72 4.99
N GLY A 64 -2.78 3.04 3.97
CA GLY A 64 -2.57 3.36 2.57
C GLY A 64 -3.05 4.78 2.21
N LEU A 65 -4.24 5.17 2.68
CA LEU A 65 -4.76 6.52 2.47
C LEU A 65 -3.89 7.60 3.13
N LEU A 66 -3.47 7.37 4.38
CA LEU A 66 -2.57 8.29 5.09
C LEU A 66 -1.21 8.42 4.41
N LEU A 67 -0.68 7.30 3.91
CA LEU A 67 0.57 7.26 3.15
C LEU A 67 0.45 8.02 1.82
N LEU A 68 -0.69 7.87 1.11
CA LEU A 68 -0.96 8.58 -0.14
C LEU A 68 -0.97 10.10 0.06
N ILE A 69 -1.63 10.56 1.12
CA ILE A 69 -1.67 11.99 1.50
C ILE A 69 -0.28 12.49 1.91
N GLY A 70 0.59 11.60 2.39
CA GLY A 70 1.94 11.95 2.83
C GLY A 70 2.01 12.39 4.28
N LEU A 71 1.11 11.88 5.12
CA LEU A 71 1.20 12.14 6.55
C LEU A 71 2.51 11.53 7.08
N PHE A 72 3.35 12.35 7.73
CA PHE A 72 4.67 11.98 8.27
C PHE A 72 5.79 11.63 7.26
N THR A 73 5.66 11.94 5.97
CA THR A 73 6.70 11.58 4.96
C THR A 73 7.74 12.68 4.71
N ARG A 74 8.27 13.31 5.77
CA ARG A 74 9.27 14.40 5.70
C ARG A 74 10.53 14.05 6.48
#